data_AF-A0A3C0HK45-F1
#
_entry.id   AF-A0A3C0HK45-F1
#
_cell.length_a   1.000
_cell.length_b   1.000
_cell.length_c   1.000
_cell.angle_alpha   90.00
_cell.angle_beta   90.00
_cell.angle_gamma   90.00
#
_symmetry.space_group_name_H-M   'P 1'
#
loop_
_entity.id
_entity.type
_entity.pdbx_description
1 polymer ?
#
loop_
_entity_poly.entity_id
_entity_poly.type
_entity_poly.pdbx_seq_one_letter_code
_entity_poly.pdbx_strand_id
1 'polypeptide(L)'
;MTDSLLDALESALRAEREALAGENVEALLRSTEAKLQALRAAESAALSGADAPRVAALAAFNRENGLLLARRRRAVAFALRQLGRSEAVGYDRAGQHSAGMPSRTIAVA
;
A
#
# COMPACT_ATOMS: atom_id res chain seq x y z
N MET A 1 -22.93 8.82 10.55
CA MET A 1 -21.55 9.08 11.02
C MET A 1 -20.60 7.98 10.57
N THR A 2 -20.97 6.70 10.69
CA THR A 2 -20.19 5.58 10.11
C THR A 2 -20.06 5.68 8.59
N ASP A 3 -21.14 6.07 7.91
CA ASP A 3 -21.18 6.20 6.45
C ASP A 3 -20.14 7.19 5.90
N SER A 4 -20.01 8.37 6.52
CA SER A 4 -18.98 9.36 6.14
C SER A 4 -17.54 8.87 6.38
N LEU A 5 -17.33 7.98 7.34
CA LEU A 5 -16.01 7.37 7.59
C LEU A 5 -15.67 6.33 6.52
N LEU A 6 -16.67 5.55 6.10
CA LEU A 6 -16.51 4.59 5.00
C LEU A 6 -16.33 5.30 3.66
N ASP A 7 -17.01 6.42 3.43
CA ASP A 7 -16.78 7.30 2.26
C ASP A 7 -15.34 7.85 2.23
N ALA A 8 -14.84 8.30 3.38
CA ALA A 8 -13.45 8.78 3.50
C ALA A 8 -12.44 7.66 3.19
N LEU A 9 -12.69 6.44 3.69
CA LEU A 9 -11.87 5.27 3.40
C LEU A 9 -11.93 4.91 1.90
N GLU A 10 -13.11 4.94 1.30
CA GLU A 10 -13.29 4.70 -0.13
C GLU A 10 -12.53 5.71 -0.99
N SER A 11 -12.63 6.99 -0.64
CA SER A 11 -11.91 8.08 -1.31
C SER A 11 -10.39 7.87 -1.23
N ALA A 12 -9.87 7.53 -0.05
CA ALA A 12 -8.45 7.26 0.13
C ALA A 12 -7.95 6.06 -0.69
N LEU A 13 -8.73 4.97 -0.73
CA LEU A 13 -8.40 3.81 -1.55
C LEU A 13 -8.43 4.12 -3.06
N ARG A 14 -9.36 4.97 -3.51
CA ARG A 14 -9.43 5.40 -4.92
C ARG A 14 -8.22 6.26 -5.29
N ALA A 15 -7.87 7.21 -4.44
CA ALA A 15 -6.66 8.03 -4.61
C ALA A 15 -5.39 7.16 -4.63
N GLU A 16 -5.31 6.11 -3.81
CA GLU A 16 -4.20 5.14 -3.86
C GLU A 16 -4.14 4.43 -5.22
N ARG A 17 -5.27 3.97 -5.76
CA ARG A 17 -5.32 3.33 -7.08
C ARG A 17 -4.84 4.26 -8.19
N GLU A 18 -5.30 5.51 -8.17
CA GLU A 18 -4.88 6.54 -9.11
C GLU A 18 -3.38 6.85 -8.99
N ALA A 19 -2.86 6.97 -7.76
CA ALA A 19 -1.44 7.18 -7.52
C ALA A 19 -0.57 5.99 -7.98
N LEU A 20 -1.06 4.77 -7.80
CA LEU A 20 -0.40 3.56 -8.31
C LEU A 20 -0.37 3.52 -9.84
N ALA A 21 -1.47 3.92 -10.50
CA ALA A 21 -1.58 3.96 -11.95
C ALA A 21 -0.77 5.11 -12.59
N GLY A 22 -0.79 6.29 -11.99
CA GLY A 22 -0.06 7.48 -12.43
C GLY A 22 1.39 7.55 -11.97
N GLU A 23 1.89 6.46 -11.40
CA GLU A 23 3.24 6.32 -10.85
C GLU A 23 3.67 7.37 -9.81
N ASN A 24 2.72 8.10 -9.23
CA ASN A 24 2.97 9.26 -8.39
C ASN A 24 3.23 8.85 -6.92
N VAL A 25 4.50 8.86 -6.52
CA VAL A 25 4.92 8.45 -5.16
C VAL A 25 4.38 9.41 -4.10
N GLU A 26 4.35 10.71 -4.35
CA GLU A 26 3.83 11.67 -3.37
C GLU A 26 2.33 11.50 -3.15
N ALA A 27 1.57 11.31 -4.23
CA ALA A 27 0.14 11.01 -4.14
C ALA A 27 -0.10 9.67 -3.43
N LEU A 28 0.78 8.69 -3.62
CA LEU A 28 0.71 7.40 -2.93
C LEU A 28 0.95 7.55 -1.42
N LEU A 29 1.91 8.37 -1.00
CA LEU A 29 2.16 8.65 0.41
C LEU A 29 0.97 9.38 1.06
N ARG A 30 0.46 10.44 0.41
CA ARG A 30 -0.70 11.19 0.90
C ARG A 30 -1.95 10.32 1.01
N SER A 31 -2.23 9.50 0.00
CA SER A 31 -3.38 8.58 0.02
C SER A 31 -3.22 7.47 1.07
N THR A 32 -2.00 7.01 1.33
CA THR A 32 -1.72 6.05 2.40
C THR A 32 -1.97 6.66 3.78
N GLU A 33 -1.54 7.90 4.01
CA GLU A 33 -1.83 8.61 5.26
C GLU A 33 -3.34 8.81 5.45
N ALA A 34 -4.04 9.28 4.43
CA ALA A 34 -5.50 9.44 4.45
C ALA A 34 -6.22 8.11 4.73
N LYS A 35 -5.74 7.01 4.13
CA LYS A 35 -6.28 5.65 4.37
C LYS A 35 -6.11 5.24 5.83
N LEU A 36 -4.95 5.47 6.43
CA LEU A 36 -4.69 5.15 7.83
C LEU A 36 -5.54 5.99 8.78
N GLN A 37 -5.73 7.28 8.49
CA GLN A 37 -6.59 8.16 9.28
C GLN A 37 -8.06 7.70 9.21
N ALA A 38 -8.57 7.42 8.01
CA ALA A 38 -9.93 6.92 7.82
C ALA A 38 -10.15 5.56 8.49
N LEU A 39 -9.16 4.66 8.42
CA LEU A 39 -9.22 3.35 9.07
C LEU A 39 -9.30 3.49 10.60
N ARG A 40 -8.43 4.30 11.21
CA ARG A 40 -8.46 4.54 12.66
C ARG A 40 -9.78 5.15 13.12
N ALA A 41 -10.30 6.10 12.35
CA ALA A 41 -11.59 6.70 12.64
C ALA A 41 -12.73 5.67 12.54
N ALA A 42 -12.73 4.83 11.51
CA ALA A 42 -13.70 3.75 11.33
C ALA A 42 -13.60 2.67 12.43
N GLU A 43 -12.38 2.31 12.87
CA GLU A 43 -12.15 1.37 13.97
C GLU A 43 -12.61 1.93 15.32
N SER A 44 -12.45 3.24 15.53
CA SER A 44 -12.94 3.93 16.73
C SER A 44 -14.46 4.12 16.74
N ALA A 45 -15.10 4.05 15.56
CA ALA A 45 -16.54 4.06 15.45
C ALA A 45 -17.07 2.63 15.67
N ALA A 46 -18.07 2.49 16.52
CA ALA A 46 -18.77 1.20 16.68
C ALA A 46 -19.60 0.88 15.43
N LEU A 47 -18.92 0.41 14.38
CA LEU A 47 -19.55 -0.01 13.12
C LEU A 47 -20.62 -1.06 13.40
N SER A 48 -21.77 -0.88 12.77
CA SER A 48 -22.91 -1.77 12.94
C SER A 48 -22.83 -2.96 11.99
N GLY A 49 -23.59 -4.02 12.26
CA GLY A 49 -23.71 -5.14 11.33
C GLY A 49 -24.26 -4.74 9.95
N ALA A 50 -24.96 -3.60 9.85
CA ALA A 50 -25.44 -3.06 8.57
C ALA A 50 -24.31 -2.54 7.67
N ASP A 51 -23.16 -2.19 8.26
CA ASP A 51 -21.97 -1.70 7.55
C ASP A 51 -21.13 -2.85 6.95
N ALA A 52 -21.34 -4.09 7.40
CA ALA A 52 -20.59 -5.29 6.98
C ALA A 52 -20.46 -5.48 5.46
N PRO A 53 -21.53 -5.40 4.64
CA PRO A 53 -21.39 -5.53 3.19
C PRO A 53 -20.50 -4.44 2.58
N ARG A 54 -20.57 -3.21 3.11
CA ARG A 54 -19.76 -2.09 2.62
C ARG A 54 -18.30 -2.26 3.00
N VAL A 55 -18.01 -2.68 4.23
CA VAL A 55 -16.65 -3.04 4.68
C VAL A 55 -16.07 -4.17 3.85
N ALA A 56 -16.86 -5.19 3.51
CA ALA A 56 -16.41 -6.29 2.65
C ALA A 56 -16.03 -5.82 1.24
N ALA A 57 -16.80 -4.90 0.66
CA ALA A 57 -16.51 -4.29 -0.63
C ALA A 57 -15.20 -3.47 -0.59
N LEU A 58 -15.00 -2.64 0.43
CA LEU A 58 -13.76 -1.87 0.61
C LEU A 58 -12.55 -2.78 0.83
N ALA A 59 -12.70 -3.88 1.55
CA ALA A 59 -11.65 -4.87 1.73
C ALA A 59 -11.29 -5.57 0.41
N ALA A 60 -12.26 -5.86 -0.46
CA ALA A 60 -11.99 -6.38 -1.80
C ALA A 60 -11.21 -5.39 -2.65
N PHE A 61 -11.63 -4.13 -2.65
CA PHE A 61 -10.95 -3.06 -3.37
C PHE A 61 -9.50 -2.83 -2.88
N ASN A 62 -9.28 -2.90 -1.57
CA ASN A 62 -7.93 -2.85 -1.00
C ASN A 62 -7.05 -4.04 -1.45
N ARG A 63 -7.61 -5.25 -1.53
CA ARG A 63 -6.87 -6.41 -2.08
C ARG A 63 -6.45 -6.19 -3.54
N GLU A 64 -7.33 -5.60 -4.35
CA GLU A 64 -6.98 -5.23 -5.74
C GLU A 64 -5.83 -4.22 -5.79
N ASN A 65 -5.88 -3.16 -4.97
CA ASN A 65 -4.78 -2.20 -4.85
C ASN A 65 -3.47 -2.88 -4.40
N GLY A 66 -3.55 -3.84 -3.47
CA GLY A 66 -2.41 -4.64 -3.02
C GLY A 66 -1.75 -5.44 -4.15
N LEU A 67 -2.53 -5.98 -5.10
CA LEU A 67 -2.00 -6.66 -6.28
C LEU A 67 -1.24 -5.70 -7.21
N LEU A 68 -1.75 -4.48 -7.41
CA LEU A 68 -1.07 -3.44 -8.19
C LEU A 68 0.27 -3.07 -7.55
N LEU A 69 0.28 -2.86 -6.24
CA LEU A 69 1.51 -2.56 -5.49
C LEU A 69 2.52 -3.71 -5.58
N ALA A 70 2.07 -4.96 -5.43
CA ALA A 70 2.93 -6.14 -5.56
C ALA A 70 3.57 -6.24 -6.95
N ARG A 71 2.80 -5.99 -8.01
CA ARG A 71 3.30 -5.94 -9.38
C ARG A 71 4.37 -4.85 -9.54
N ARG A 72 4.11 -3.66 -9.01
CA ARG A 72 5.06 -2.54 -9.08
C ARG A 72 6.35 -2.83 -8.32
N ARG A 73 6.25 -3.39 -7.11
CA ARG A 73 7.43 -3.82 -6.33
C ARG A 73 8.29 -4.82 -7.08
N ARG A 74 7.68 -5.76 -7.80
CA ARG A 74 8.42 -6.72 -8.65
C ARG A 74 9.12 -6.02 -9.82
N ALA A 75 8.46 -5.06 -10.47
CA ALA A 75 9.06 -4.29 -11.57
C ALA A 75 10.26 -3.45 -11.10
N VAL A 76 10.13 -2.76 -9.96
CA VAL A 76 11.24 -2.01 -9.35
C VAL A 76 12.38 -2.94 -8.96
N ALA A 77 12.08 -4.05 -8.28
CA ALA A 77 13.10 -5.02 -7.91
C ALA A 77 13.80 -5.62 -9.14
N PHE A 78 13.09 -5.82 -10.26
CA PHE A 78 13.69 -6.23 -11.52
C PHE A 78 14.65 -5.16 -12.05
N ALA A 79 14.23 -3.89 -12.13
CA ALA A 79 15.08 -2.79 -12.58
C ALA A 79 16.35 -2.63 -11.71
N LEU A 80 16.22 -2.70 -10.39
CA LEU A 80 17.34 -2.62 -9.46
C LEU A 80 18.33 -3.77 -9.64
N ARG A 81 17.85 -5.00 -9.88
CA ARG A 81 18.73 -6.15 -10.19
C ARG A 81 19.50 -5.93 -11.49
N GLN A 82 18.86 -5.37 -12.53
CA GLN A 82 19.55 -5.05 -13.78
C GLN A 82 20.64 -3.97 -13.60
N LEU A 83 20.50 -3.11 -12.59
CA LEU A 83 21.51 -2.11 -12.21
C LEU A 83 22.55 -2.65 -11.22
N GLY A 84 22.61 -3.96 -10.99
CA GLY A 84 23.58 -4.61 -10.10
C GLY A 84 23.25 -4.53 -8.61
N ARG A 85 22.08 -3.98 -8.24
CA ARG A 85 21.62 -3.93 -6.85
C ARG A 85 20.73 -5.12 -6.51
N SER A 86 21.24 -6.05 -5.72
CA SER A 86 20.46 -7.14 -5.13
C SER A 86 19.92 -6.72 -3.77
N GLU A 87 18.61 -6.50 -3.64
CA GLU A 87 17.98 -6.30 -2.33
C GLU A 87 17.51 -7.62 -1.70
N ALA A 88 17.52 -7.64 -0.36
CA ALA A 88 16.98 -8.72 0.45
C ALA A 88 15.46 -8.85 0.25
N VAL A 89 14.98 -10.07 0.02
CA VAL A 89 13.56 -10.33 -0.23
C VAL A 89 12.82 -10.50 1.10
N GLY A 90 12.09 -9.47 1.54
CA GLY A 90 10.97 -9.66 2.47
C GLY A 90 10.78 -8.60 3.55
N TYR A 91 9.53 -8.44 3.95
CA TYR A 91 9.14 -7.81 5.20
C TYR A 91 8.61 -8.92 6.11
N ASP A 92 8.97 -8.89 7.38
CA ASP A 92 8.35 -9.77 8.37
C ASP A 92 6.87 -9.36 8.63
N ARG A 93 6.18 -10.13 9.48
CA ARG A 93 4.78 -9.82 9.85
C ARG A 93 4.62 -8.50 10.62
N ALA A 94 5.71 -7.91 11.12
CA ALA A 94 5.74 -6.61 11.79
C ALA A 94 6.09 -5.46 10.83
N GLY A 95 6.26 -5.73 9.53
CA GLY A 95 6.64 -4.73 8.54
C GLY A 95 8.11 -4.31 8.63
N GLN A 96 8.95 -5.07 9.35
CA GLN A 96 10.38 -4.81 9.43
C GLN A 96 11.10 -5.47 8.26
N HIS A 97 12.10 -4.78 7.73
CA HIS A 97 13.01 -5.37 6.76
C HIS A 97 13.81 -6.49 7.41
N SER A 98 13.77 -7.69 6.83
CA SER A 98 14.82 -8.68 7.12
C SER A 98 16.12 -8.10 6.56
N ALA A 99 17.07 -7.79 7.44
CA ALA A 99 18.37 -7.21 7.08
C ALA A 99 19.17 -8.23 6.25
N GLY A 100 18.92 -8.29 4.94
CA GLY A 100 19.79 -9.04 4.05
C GLY A 100 21.06 -8.25 3.76
N MET A 101 22.13 -9.02 3.67
CA MET A 101 23.54 -8.66 3.52
C MET A 101 23.82 -7.43 2.65
N PRO A 102 24.84 -6.61 2.99
CA PRO A 102 25.22 -5.46 2.17
C PRO A 102 25.68 -5.89 0.78
N SER A 103 25.07 -5.32 -0.27
CA SER A 103 25.50 -5.52 -1.66
C SER A 103 26.83 -4.82 -1.92
N ARG A 104 27.78 -5.55 -2.53
CA ARG A 104 29.06 -5.03 -3.03
C ARG A 104 28.87 -4.00 -4.15
N THR A 105 29.88 -3.13 -4.24
CA THR A 105 30.01 -1.88 -4.99
C THR A 105 29.60 -1.95 -6.46
N ILE A 106 28.91 -0.89 -6.88
CA ILE A 106 28.67 -0.48 -8.26
C ILE A 106 30.04 -0.25 -8.92
N ALA A 107 30.53 -1.22 -9.69
CA ALA A 107 31.66 -0.98 -10.57
C ALA A 107 31.18 -0.15 -11.77
N VAL A 108 31.67 1.09 -11.85
CA VAL A 108 31.73 1.88 -13.09
C VAL A 108 33.16 1.75 -13.62
N ALA A 109 33.33 0.96 -14.67
CA ALA A 109 34.32 1.06 -15.76
C ALA A 109 34.20 -0.19 -16.65
#